data_AF-A0A8S0QG08-F1
#
_entry.id   AF-A0A8S0QG08-F1
#
_cell.length_a   1.000
_cell.length_b   1.000
_cell.length_c   1.000
_cell.angle_alpha   90.00
_cell.angle_beta   90.00
_cell.angle_gamma   90.00
#
_symmetry.space_group_name_H-M   'P 1'
#
loop_
_entity.id
_entity.type
_entity.pdbx_description
1 polymer ?
#
loop_
_entity_poly.entity_id
_entity_poly.type
_entity_poly.pdbx_seq_one_letter_code
_entity_poly.pdbx_strand_id
1 'polypeptide(L)'
;MMEFINHPAVMETFVDILVCAVPIWVAVMIGLVIGWSWRPRWTGLIFLGFRSKFRFMWTVPPGFGARRFWLAFTALSAFPVCRRLWFSFRGRSRKVEALTEEPAGLGSVSGPTLVAAALETDTAADASSGEIRPTGADVEKSSVTEKDLEHLLHLLDGKDGELVWQSMMERSTSNMTYQAWRHEPEVGPIMYRSKTIFEDATPELVRDFFWDDEFRPKWDPMLAYFKILEECPHTGTLVVQWIKKFPFFCSDREYIIGRRIWEAGRNYYCVTKGVPYPTLPRCDKPRRVDLYFSSWIIKPVQSRKGDGQLSACEVTLIHYEDMGIPKDVAKLGVRHGMWGTVKKLHGGFRAFQNARKSEASLSRCALMARITTKFSSIEGNNPLEPGAGEEEREEVVVTERQGDCGGIDWRWMAVGGAVALVWGLKIGLVGKALLFGAGQRVAQRRGNFR
;
A
#
# COMPACT_ATOMS: atom_id res chain seq x y z
N MET A 1 -3.75 -28.33 -21.24
CA MET A 1 -3.73 -26.85 -21.40
C MET A 1 -4.45 -26.11 -20.25
N MET A 2 -5.49 -26.68 -19.63
CA MET A 2 -6.15 -26.07 -18.44
C MET A 2 -5.34 -26.18 -17.14
N GLU A 3 -4.45 -27.17 -16.98
CA GLU A 3 -3.62 -27.30 -15.77
C GLU A 3 -2.51 -26.25 -15.67
N PHE A 4 -2.04 -25.70 -16.80
CA PHE A 4 -1.00 -24.67 -16.82
C PHE A 4 -1.53 -23.30 -16.37
N ILE A 5 -2.84 -23.05 -16.52
CA ILE A 5 -3.50 -21.80 -16.13
C ILE A 5 -3.77 -21.78 -14.62
N ASN A 6 -3.88 -22.93 -13.95
CA ASN A 6 -4.14 -23.00 -12.52
C ASN A 6 -2.87 -22.90 -11.65
N HIS A 7 -1.68 -22.78 -12.27
CA HIS A 7 -0.47 -22.55 -11.49
C HIS A 7 -0.52 -21.12 -10.92
N PRO A 8 -0.45 -20.93 -9.59
CA PRO A 8 -0.63 -19.61 -8.97
C PRO A 8 0.36 -18.58 -9.52
N ALA A 9 1.60 -18.98 -9.82
CA ALA A 9 2.60 -18.11 -10.47
C ALA A 9 2.22 -17.66 -11.90
N VAL A 10 1.49 -18.48 -12.67
CA VAL A 10 1.05 -18.13 -14.04
C VAL A 10 -0.14 -17.18 -13.99
N MET A 11 -1.08 -17.42 -13.06
CA MET A 11 -2.17 -16.49 -12.80
C MET A 11 -1.65 -15.15 -12.27
N GLU A 12 -0.68 -15.16 -11.35
CA GLU A 12 -0.05 -13.95 -10.82
C GLU A 12 0.65 -13.15 -11.94
N THR A 13 1.45 -13.81 -12.79
CA THR A 13 2.09 -13.12 -13.92
C THR A 13 1.11 -12.59 -14.96
N PHE A 14 -0.01 -13.29 -15.20
CA PHE A 14 -1.05 -12.81 -16.11
C PHE A 14 -1.79 -11.59 -15.55
N VAL A 15 -2.07 -11.58 -14.25
CA VAL A 15 -2.64 -10.41 -13.56
C VAL A 15 -1.65 -9.24 -13.58
N ASP A 16 -0.36 -9.50 -13.35
CA ASP A 16 0.70 -8.49 -13.44
C ASP A 16 0.73 -7.81 -14.82
N ILE A 17 0.65 -8.61 -15.90
CA ILE A 17 0.60 -8.12 -17.29
C ILE A 17 -0.67 -7.28 -17.53
N LEU A 18 -1.83 -7.74 -17.05
CA LEU A 18 -3.09 -7.01 -17.20
C LEU A 18 -3.06 -5.65 -16.49
N VAL A 19 -2.53 -5.58 -15.27
CA VAL A 19 -2.41 -4.32 -14.51
C VAL A 19 -1.42 -3.37 -15.19
N CYS A 20 -0.31 -3.88 -15.73
CA CYS A 20 0.65 -3.08 -16.49
C CYS A 20 0.07 -2.55 -17.81
N ALA A 21 -0.94 -3.21 -18.38
CA ALA A 21 -1.63 -2.76 -19.58
C ALA A 21 -2.66 -1.63 -19.31
N VAL A 22 -3.11 -1.44 -18.07
CA VAL A 22 -4.13 -0.42 -17.73
C VAL A 22 -3.70 1.00 -18.11
N PRO A 23 -2.50 1.50 -17.77
CA PRO A 23 -2.07 2.85 -18.18
C PRO A 23 -1.97 3.01 -19.70
N ILE A 24 -1.57 1.95 -20.42
CA ILE A 24 -1.48 1.94 -21.88
C ILE A 24 -2.89 2.08 -22.48
N TRP A 25 -3.85 1.30 -21.98
CA TRP A 25 -5.25 1.39 -22.42
C TRP A 25 -5.89 2.73 -22.09
N VAL A 26 -5.59 3.32 -20.91
CA VAL A 26 -6.06 4.66 -20.55
C VAL A 26 -5.51 5.71 -21.53
N ALA A 27 -4.22 5.65 -21.88
CA ALA A 27 -3.62 6.55 -22.86
C ALA A 27 -4.26 6.40 -24.26
N VAL A 28 -4.54 5.17 -24.70
CA VAL A 28 -5.24 4.90 -25.96
C VAL A 28 -6.66 5.48 -25.94
N MET A 29 -7.40 5.30 -24.85
CA MET A 29 -8.76 5.84 -24.72
C MET A 29 -8.77 7.37 -24.70
N ILE A 30 -7.82 8.01 -24.01
CA ILE A 30 -7.64 9.47 -24.05
C ILE A 30 -7.32 9.93 -25.48
N GLY A 31 -6.40 9.25 -26.17
CA GLY A 31 -6.06 9.55 -27.57
C GLY A 31 -7.25 9.40 -28.52
N LEU A 32 -8.09 8.38 -28.33
CA LEU A 32 -9.32 8.18 -29.08
C LEU A 32 -10.34 9.28 -28.81
N VAL A 33 -10.55 9.67 -27.55
CA VAL A 33 -11.46 10.75 -27.17
C VAL A 33 -11.00 12.08 -27.75
N ILE A 34 -9.69 12.39 -27.68
CA ILE A 34 -9.11 13.60 -28.29
C ILE A 34 -9.30 13.55 -29.81
N GLY A 35 -8.99 12.43 -30.46
CA GLY A 35 -9.15 12.25 -31.92
C GLY A 35 -10.60 12.32 -32.39
N TRP A 36 -11.56 11.86 -31.59
CA TRP A 36 -13.00 11.95 -31.88
C TRP A 36 -13.57 13.34 -31.63
N SER A 37 -13.05 14.03 -30.62
CA SER A 37 -13.48 15.38 -30.24
C SER A 37 -12.87 16.44 -31.16
N TRP A 38 -11.76 16.10 -31.84
CA TRP A 38 -11.12 17.01 -32.79
C TRP A 38 -11.76 16.89 -34.18
N ARG A 39 -12.81 17.69 -34.41
CA ARG A 39 -13.29 18.00 -35.76
C ARG A 39 -12.78 19.38 -36.20
N PRO A 40 -11.66 19.47 -36.92
CA PRO A 40 -11.20 20.75 -37.44
C PRO A 40 -12.27 21.33 -38.39
N ARG A 41 -12.68 22.58 -38.12
CA ARG A 41 -13.76 23.29 -38.85
C ARG A 41 -13.49 23.43 -40.36
N TRP A 42 -12.25 23.21 -40.79
CA TRP A 42 -11.79 23.22 -42.18
C TRP A 42 -12.18 21.97 -42.99
N THR A 43 -12.60 20.89 -42.32
CA THR A 43 -13.03 19.64 -43.00
C THR A 43 -14.28 19.86 -43.89
N GLY A 44 -15.15 20.80 -43.53
CA GLY A 44 -16.29 21.21 -44.36
C GLY A 44 -15.89 21.96 -45.64
N LEU A 45 -14.81 22.74 -45.61
CA LEU A 45 -14.29 23.46 -46.78
C LEU A 45 -13.64 22.51 -47.79
N ILE A 46 -12.95 21.47 -47.30
CA ILE A 46 -12.37 20.42 -48.15
C ILE A 46 -13.50 19.56 -48.77
N PHE A 47 -14.57 19.28 -48.03
CA PHE A 47 -15.72 18.54 -48.53
C PHE A 47 -16.53 19.30 -49.59
N LEU A 48 -16.58 20.64 -49.54
CA LEU A 48 -17.17 21.45 -50.61
C LEU A 48 -16.29 21.48 -51.87
N GLY A 49 -14.97 21.59 -51.71
CA GLY A 49 -14.02 21.61 -52.84
C GLY A 49 -13.94 20.30 -53.62
N PHE A 50 -14.15 19.15 -52.96
CA PHE A 50 -14.03 17.83 -53.60
C PHE A 50 -15.33 17.32 -54.24
N ARG A 51 -16.48 17.95 -53.97
CA ARG A 51 -17.79 17.48 -54.44
C ARG A 51 -18.07 17.73 -55.93
N SER A 52 -17.23 18.53 -56.59
CA SER A 52 -17.43 18.88 -58.01
C SER A 52 -16.87 17.85 -59.01
N LYS A 53 -16.03 16.87 -58.59
CA LYS A 53 -15.36 15.98 -59.56
C LYS A 53 -15.43 14.48 -59.30
N PHE A 54 -16.09 14.02 -58.24
CA PHE A 54 -16.30 12.58 -58.00
C PHE A 54 -17.79 12.23 -57.97
N ARG A 55 -18.42 12.25 -59.14
CA ARG A 55 -19.77 11.71 -59.35
C ARG A 55 -19.76 10.40 -60.15
N PHE A 56 -18.60 9.72 -60.23
CA PHE A 56 -18.43 8.50 -61.02
C PHE A 56 -17.43 7.54 -60.35
N MET A 57 -17.78 7.04 -59.16
CA MET A 57 -17.30 5.77 -58.57
C MET A 57 -17.84 5.69 -57.14
N TRP A 58 -19.15 5.48 -57.00
CA TRP A 58 -19.70 4.93 -55.76
C TRP A 58 -20.99 4.17 -56.07
N THR A 59 -20.83 2.98 -56.64
CA THR A 59 -21.87 1.94 -56.66
C THR A 59 -21.29 0.70 -55.99
N VAL A 60 -21.10 0.78 -54.68
CA VAL A 60 -21.03 -0.39 -53.80
C VAL A 60 -21.96 -0.11 -52.62
N PRO A 61 -22.85 -1.03 -52.22
CA PRO A 61 -23.82 -0.79 -51.16
C PRO A 61 -23.12 -0.48 -49.82
N PRO A 62 -23.62 0.46 -49.02
CA PRO A 62 -23.00 0.82 -47.75
C PRO A 62 -23.31 -0.26 -46.71
N GLY A 63 -22.36 -1.14 -46.40
CA GLY A 63 -22.65 -2.16 -45.39
C GLY A 63 -21.58 -3.16 -44.96
N PHE A 64 -20.39 -3.18 -45.55
CA PHE A 64 -19.37 -4.18 -45.20
C PHE A 64 -18.02 -3.52 -44.96
N GLY A 65 -17.71 -3.23 -43.69
CA GLY A 65 -16.38 -2.75 -43.32
C GLY A 65 -16.26 -2.64 -41.81
N ALA A 66 -15.33 -3.42 -41.24
CA ALA A 66 -14.67 -3.39 -39.92
C ALA A 66 -15.49 -3.07 -38.64
N ARG A 67 -16.47 -2.17 -38.69
CA ARG A 67 -17.36 -1.76 -37.60
C ARG A 67 -18.19 -2.91 -37.03
N ARG A 68 -18.72 -3.81 -37.86
CA ARG A 68 -19.51 -4.96 -37.36
C ARG A 68 -18.63 -6.10 -36.84
N PHE A 69 -17.43 -6.28 -37.41
CA PHE A 69 -16.46 -7.23 -36.89
C PHE A 69 -15.91 -6.76 -35.54
N TRP A 70 -15.68 -5.45 -35.38
CA TRP A 70 -15.25 -4.87 -34.12
C TRP A 70 -16.40 -4.82 -33.09
N LEU A 71 -17.62 -4.44 -33.48
CA LEU A 71 -18.80 -4.51 -32.59
C LEU A 71 -19.13 -5.95 -32.15
N ALA A 72 -18.89 -6.95 -33.00
CA ALA A 72 -19.03 -8.36 -32.63
C ALA A 72 -17.98 -8.79 -31.59
N PHE A 73 -16.72 -8.34 -31.72
CA PHE A 73 -15.67 -8.66 -30.76
C PHE A 73 -15.79 -7.87 -29.44
N THR A 74 -16.30 -6.64 -29.48
CA THR A 74 -16.67 -5.87 -28.26
C THR A 74 -17.93 -6.45 -27.59
N ALA A 75 -18.90 -6.93 -28.37
CA ALA A 75 -20.05 -7.65 -27.83
C ALA A 75 -19.63 -8.98 -27.18
N LEU A 76 -18.79 -9.80 -27.83
CA LEU A 76 -18.30 -11.08 -27.30
C LEU A 76 -17.46 -10.94 -26.01
N SER A 77 -16.71 -9.83 -25.86
CA SER A 77 -15.93 -9.54 -24.65
C SER A 77 -16.72 -8.84 -23.53
N ALA A 78 -17.78 -8.11 -23.86
CA ALA A 78 -18.67 -7.46 -22.88
C ALA A 78 -19.86 -8.34 -22.43
N PHE A 79 -20.23 -9.38 -23.19
CA PHE A 79 -21.40 -10.22 -22.91
C PHE A 79 -21.33 -11.03 -21.59
N PRO A 80 -20.17 -11.55 -21.13
CA PRO A 80 -20.13 -12.27 -19.85
C PRO A 80 -20.29 -11.34 -18.63
N VAL A 81 -19.81 -10.10 -18.74
CA VAL A 81 -19.80 -9.10 -17.66
C VAL A 81 -21.15 -8.37 -17.60
N CYS A 82 -21.71 -7.97 -18.75
CA CYS A 82 -23.02 -7.33 -18.81
C CYS A 82 -24.16 -8.29 -18.46
N ARG A 83 -24.03 -9.60 -18.75
CA ARG A 83 -25.04 -10.60 -18.35
C ARG A 83 -25.10 -10.79 -16.83
N ARG A 84 -23.95 -10.83 -16.13
CA ARG A 84 -23.91 -10.90 -14.65
C ARG A 84 -24.46 -9.66 -13.96
N LEU A 85 -24.19 -8.47 -14.51
CA LEU A 85 -24.74 -7.19 -14.02
C LEU A 85 -26.23 -7.01 -14.33
N TRP A 86 -26.70 -7.47 -15.50
CA TRP A 86 -28.11 -7.38 -15.88
C TRP A 86 -29.00 -8.33 -15.06
N PHE A 87 -28.54 -9.55 -14.76
CA PHE A 87 -29.29 -10.47 -13.89
C PHE A 87 -29.27 -10.07 -12.40
N SER A 88 -28.22 -9.37 -11.90
CA SER A 88 -28.22 -8.85 -10.53
C SER A 88 -29.13 -7.62 -10.36
N PHE A 89 -29.25 -6.77 -11.39
CA PHE A 89 -30.20 -5.66 -11.40
C PHE A 89 -31.66 -6.14 -11.55
N ARG A 90 -31.91 -7.13 -12.42
CA ARG A 90 -33.27 -7.68 -12.62
C ARG A 90 -33.76 -8.53 -11.45
N GLY A 91 -32.86 -9.16 -10.69
CA GLY A 91 -33.17 -9.84 -9.43
C GLY A 91 -33.48 -8.90 -8.26
N ARG A 92 -32.95 -7.67 -8.28
CA ARG A 92 -33.22 -6.64 -7.26
C ARG A 92 -34.54 -5.91 -7.53
N SER A 93 -34.89 -5.68 -8.80
CA SER A 93 -36.19 -5.08 -9.18
C SER A 93 -37.37 -6.01 -8.86
N ARG A 94 -37.22 -7.33 -9.11
CA ARG A 94 -38.24 -8.33 -8.79
C ARG A 94 -38.46 -8.54 -7.29
N LYS A 95 -37.47 -8.20 -6.45
CA LYS A 95 -37.57 -8.24 -4.98
C LYS A 95 -38.21 -6.97 -4.39
N VAL A 96 -38.30 -5.89 -5.16
CA VAL A 96 -38.99 -4.65 -4.77
C VAL A 96 -40.44 -4.64 -5.25
N GLU A 97 -40.76 -5.31 -6.38
CA GLU A 97 -42.15 -5.48 -6.85
C GLU A 97 -42.93 -6.59 -6.13
N ALA A 98 -42.28 -7.46 -5.34
CA ALA A 98 -42.95 -8.55 -4.61
C ALA A 98 -43.38 -8.19 -3.16
N LEU A 99 -43.30 -6.92 -2.76
CA LEU A 99 -43.75 -6.45 -1.42
C LEU A 99 -44.91 -5.45 -1.48
N THR A 100 -45.56 -5.30 -2.64
CA THR A 100 -46.75 -4.46 -2.81
C THR A 100 -47.75 -5.19 -3.68
N GLU A 101 -48.48 -6.14 -3.10
CA GLU A 101 -49.85 -6.52 -3.50
C GLU A 101 -50.46 -7.39 -2.38
N GLU A 102 -51.29 -6.76 -1.56
CA GLU A 102 -52.32 -7.42 -0.72
C GLU A 102 -53.56 -7.68 -1.58
N PRO A 103 -54.31 -8.77 -1.33
CA PRO A 103 -55.70 -8.52 -0.94
C PRO A 103 -56.23 -9.44 0.17
N ALA A 104 -56.67 -8.79 1.25
CA ALA A 104 -57.99 -8.89 1.90
C ALA A 104 -58.67 -10.27 2.05
N GLY A 105 -58.92 -10.66 3.31
CA GLY A 105 -59.92 -11.70 3.64
C GLY A 105 -60.05 -12.12 5.11
N LEU A 106 -60.67 -11.26 5.94
CA LEU A 106 -61.62 -11.54 7.04
C LEU A 106 -61.24 -12.36 8.31
N GLY A 107 -61.53 -11.76 9.49
CA GLY A 107 -61.80 -12.43 10.78
C GLY A 107 -60.94 -11.94 11.97
N SER A 108 -61.24 -10.81 12.62
CA SER A 108 -62.15 -10.62 13.76
C SER A 108 -61.65 -11.11 15.14
N VAL A 109 -61.79 -10.21 16.12
CA VAL A 109 -61.97 -10.38 17.58
C VAL A 109 -60.78 -10.07 18.54
N SER A 110 -60.94 -8.90 19.19
CA SER A 110 -60.65 -8.52 20.59
C SER A 110 -59.24 -8.12 21.08
N GLY A 111 -59.17 -6.88 21.60
CA GLY A 111 -58.18 -6.41 22.59
C GLY A 111 -58.51 -6.89 24.02
N PRO A 112 -57.97 -6.29 25.12
CA PRO A 112 -57.86 -4.83 25.28
C PRO A 112 -56.64 -4.26 26.10
N THR A 113 -56.47 -2.92 26.00
CA THR A 113 -56.14 -1.92 27.05
C THR A 113 -54.71 -1.72 27.63
N LEU A 114 -54.16 -0.54 27.29
CA LEU A 114 -53.53 0.56 28.08
C LEU A 114 -52.82 0.26 29.42
N VAL A 115 -51.64 0.86 29.64
CA VAL A 115 -51.41 2.02 30.55
C VAL A 115 -50.14 2.79 30.13
N ALA A 116 -50.25 4.12 30.07
CA ALA A 116 -49.16 5.09 29.96
C ALA A 116 -48.97 5.81 31.31
N ALA A 117 -47.74 6.22 31.64
CA ALA A 117 -47.35 7.33 32.53
C ALA A 117 -45.83 7.28 32.74
N ALA A 118 -45.07 8.34 33.00
CA ALA A 118 -45.15 9.79 32.84
C ALA A 118 -43.74 10.32 33.19
N LEU A 119 -43.49 11.59 32.85
CA LEU A 119 -42.24 12.33 32.92
C LEU A 119 -41.97 12.93 34.33
N GLU A 120 -40.78 13.56 34.45
CA GLU A 120 -40.31 14.66 35.34
C GLU A 120 -39.14 14.29 36.28
N THR A 121 -37.90 14.77 36.08
CA THR A 121 -37.27 16.08 36.41
C THR A 121 -37.46 16.54 37.86
N ASP A 122 -36.39 16.55 38.68
CA ASP A 122 -35.74 17.80 39.12
C ASP A 122 -34.44 17.62 39.95
N THR A 123 -33.74 18.74 39.99
CA THR A 123 -32.42 19.22 40.45
C THR A 123 -31.86 18.94 41.86
N ALA A 124 -30.52 18.92 41.88
CA ALA A 124 -29.55 19.64 42.75
C ALA A 124 -29.03 19.07 44.10
N ALA A 125 -27.69 18.92 44.09
CA ALA A 125 -26.67 19.23 45.10
C ALA A 125 -26.70 18.57 46.49
N ASP A 126 -25.63 17.83 46.80
CA ASP A 126 -24.88 18.10 48.03
C ASP A 126 -23.40 17.68 47.92
N ALA A 127 -22.53 18.50 48.52
CA ALA A 127 -21.09 18.32 48.56
C ALA A 127 -20.69 17.59 49.85
N SER A 128 -19.84 16.57 49.75
CA SER A 128 -19.10 16.06 50.91
C SER A 128 -17.72 15.58 50.51
N SER A 129 -16.74 16.26 51.07
CA SER A 129 -15.32 15.97 51.06
C SER A 129 -15.01 14.67 51.81
N GLY A 130 -14.37 13.72 51.13
CA GLY A 130 -13.77 12.54 51.74
C GLY A 130 -12.43 12.24 51.06
N GLU A 131 -11.35 12.29 51.83
CA GLU A 131 -10.00 11.89 51.42
C GLU A 131 -9.99 10.45 50.88
N ILE A 132 -9.57 10.29 49.62
CA ILE A 132 -9.31 8.97 49.03
C ILE A 132 -7.81 8.73 49.08
N ARG A 133 -7.40 7.86 50.00
CA ARG A 133 -6.11 7.14 49.96
C ARG A 133 -5.96 6.44 48.59
N PRO A 134 -4.76 6.35 48.01
CA PRO A 134 -4.58 5.72 46.71
C PRO A 134 -4.67 4.19 46.89
N THR A 135 -5.89 3.66 46.80
CA THR A 135 -6.14 2.23 46.61
C THR A 135 -5.91 1.91 45.13
N GLY A 136 -5.09 0.90 44.85
CA GLY A 136 -4.63 0.51 43.51
C GLY A 136 -5.72 0.01 42.56
N ALA A 137 -6.61 0.90 42.13
CA ALA A 137 -7.66 0.67 41.13
C ALA A 137 -7.38 1.38 39.78
N ASP A 138 -6.36 2.25 39.71
CA ASP A 138 -6.01 3.02 38.50
C ASP A 138 -5.11 2.28 37.49
N VAL A 139 -4.76 1.01 37.75
CA VAL A 139 -3.91 0.20 36.85
C VAL A 139 -4.74 -0.54 35.79
N GLU A 140 -6.08 -0.58 35.90
CA GLU A 140 -6.90 -1.62 35.25
C GLU A 140 -7.62 -1.24 33.94
N LYS A 141 -7.12 -0.26 33.16
CA LYS A 141 -7.68 -0.04 31.81
C LYS A 141 -6.70 0.46 30.74
N SER A 142 -5.42 0.09 30.82
CA SER A 142 -4.52 0.33 29.68
C SER A 142 -4.98 -0.50 28.48
N SER A 143 -5.22 0.14 27.35
CA SER A 143 -5.62 -0.53 26.11
C SER A 143 -4.53 -1.43 25.53
N VAL A 144 -3.27 -1.20 25.91
CA VAL A 144 -2.11 -2.03 25.61
C VAL A 144 -1.47 -2.53 26.90
N THR A 145 -1.37 -3.84 27.03
CA THR A 145 -1.02 -4.56 28.25
C THR A 145 0.25 -5.39 28.08
N GLU A 146 0.76 -5.94 29.18
CA GLU A 146 1.91 -6.83 29.21
C GLU A 146 1.66 -8.11 28.41
N LYS A 147 0.42 -8.59 28.31
CA LYS A 147 0.05 -9.71 27.42
C LYS A 147 0.32 -9.43 25.94
N ASP A 148 0.21 -8.17 25.52
CA ASP A 148 0.50 -7.77 24.14
C ASP A 148 2.02 -7.76 23.88
N LEU A 149 2.82 -7.48 24.91
CA LEU A 149 4.28 -7.63 24.86
C LEU A 149 4.68 -9.11 24.80
N GLU A 150 4.09 -9.96 25.64
CA GLU A 150 4.32 -11.41 25.60
C GLU A 150 4.01 -11.98 24.21
N HIS A 151 2.90 -11.55 23.60
CA HIS A 151 2.54 -11.93 22.24
C HIS A 151 3.59 -11.48 21.21
N LEU A 152 4.13 -10.26 21.33
CA LEU A 152 5.25 -9.81 20.47
C LEU A 152 6.50 -10.69 20.66
N LEU A 153 6.86 -11.01 21.90
CA LEU A 153 8.04 -11.84 22.21
C LEU A 153 7.89 -13.24 21.61
N HIS A 154 6.72 -13.87 21.76
CA HIS A 154 6.41 -15.15 21.16
C HIS A 154 6.60 -15.15 19.63
N LEU A 155 6.11 -14.10 18.94
CA LEU A 155 6.28 -13.96 17.49
C LEU A 155 7.73 -13.70 17.06
N LEU A 156 8.57 -13.15 17.94
CA LEU A 156 9.99 -12.88 17.66
C LEU A 156 10.88 -14.09 17.86
N ASP A 157 10.63 -14.87 18.93
CA ASP A 157 11.46 -16.01 19.32
C ASP A 157 11.45 -17.12 18.26
N GLY A 158 10.31 -17.35 17.61
CA GLY A 158 10.19 -18.33 16.53
C GLY A 158 10.64 -19.75 16.90
N LYS A 159 10.80 -20.03 18.21
CA LYS A 159 11.36 -21.27 18.75
C LYS A 159 10.43 -22.47 18.56
N ASP A 160 9.17 -22.25 18.23
CA ASP A 160 8.18 -23.34 18.13
C ASP A 160 8.09 -23.98 16.74
N GLY A 161 8.88 -23.56 15.74
CA GLY A 161 8.86 -24.17 14.40
C GLY A 161 7.51 -24.07 13.66
N GLU A 162 6.49 -23.46 14.27
CA GLU A 162 5.13 -23.36 13.71
C GLU A 162 5.04 -22.37 12.54
N LEU A 163 5.85 -21.30 12.55
CA LEU A 163 5.75 -20.23 11.56
C LEU A 163 6.77 -20.42 10.44
N VAL A 164 6.33 -21.02 9.33
CA VAL A 164 7.12 -21.10 8.10
C VAL A 164 7.15 -19.72 7.43
N TRP A 165 8.26 -19.00 7.59
CA TRP A 165 8.52 -17.69 6.97
C TRP A 165 9.08 -17.85 5.54
N GLN A 166 8.39 -17.26 4.56
CA GLN A 166 8.83 -17.19 3.17
C GLN A 166 9.58 -15.89 2.92
N SER A 167 10.81 -15.97 2.40
CA SER A 167 11.57 -14.77 1.99
C SER A 167 10.86 -14.04 0.85
N MET A 168 10.73 -12.72 0.98
CA MET A 168 10.11 -11.86 -0.03
C MET A 168 11.11 -10.92 -0.71
N MET A 169 12.06 -10.38 0.07
CA MET A 169 12.93 -9.32 -0.40
C MET A 169 14.17 -9.22 0.48
N GLU A 170 15.30 -9.03 -0.17
CA GLU A 170 16.54 -8.59 0.44
C GLU A 170 17.16 -7.48 -0.40
N ARG A 171 17.40 -6.34 0.24
CA ARG A 171 17.94 -5.13 -0.40
C ARG A 171 18.89 -4.41 0.54
N SER A 172 19.91 -3.80 -0.02
CA SER A 172 20.86 -2.98 0.72
C SER A 172 21.15 -1.68 -0.03
N THR A 173 21.59 -0.70 0.75
CA THR A 173 22.16 0.57 0.32
C THR A 173 23.46 0.77 1.11
N SER A 174 24.19 1.87 0.87
CA SER A 174 25.45 2.13 1.60
C SER A 174 25.27 2.30 3.11
N ASN A 175 24.07 2.63 3.59
CA ASN A 175 23.80 2.99 4.99
C ASN A 175 22.51 2.38 5.56
N MET A 176 21.92 1.42 4.85
CA MET A 176 20.77 0.67 5.32
C MET A 176 20.68 -0.70 4.65
N THR A 177 20.29 -1.72 5.42
CA THR A 177 19.92 -3.05 4.92
C THR A 177 18.49 -3.36 5.29
N TYR A 178 17.79 -4.03 4.38
CA TYR A 178 16.41 -4.43 4.56
C TYR A 178 16.19 -5.86 4.08
N GLN A 179 15.64 -6.69 4.96
CA GLN A 179 15.18 -8.04 4.66
C GLN A 179 13.72 -8.16 5.07
N ALA A 180 12.92 -8.87 4.28
CA ALA A 180 11.51 -9.08 4.58
C ALA A 180 11.06 -10.49 4.24
N TRP A 181 10.19 -11.02 5.11
CA TRP A 181 9.56 -12.32 5.01
C TRP A 181 8.06 -12.16 5.18
N ARG A 182 7.31 -13.14 4.67
CA ARG A 182 5.88 -13.28 4.91
C ARG A 182 5.57 -14.67 5.43
N HIS A 183 4.51 -14.77 6.21
CA HIS A 183 3.91 -16.02 6.61
C HIS A 183 2.41 -15.90 6.36
N GLU A 184 1.83 -16.90 5.70
CA GLU A 184 0.39 -16.92 5.41
C GLU A 184 -0.25 -18.05 6.23
N PRO A 185 -0.95 -17.71 7.35
CA PRO A 185 -1.65 -18.70 8.13
C PRO A 185 -2.88 -19.22 7.36
N GLU A 186 -3.33 -20.44 7.70
CA GLU A 186 -4.54 -21.03 7.11
C GLU A 186 -5.77 -20.12 7.33
N VAL A 187 -5.87 -19.54 8.52
CA VAL A 187 -6.92 -18.61 8.92
C VAL A 187 -6.30 -17.29 9.34
N GLY A 188 -6.82 -16.19 8.78
CA GLY A 188 -6.41 -14.83 9.15
C GLY A 188 -5.62 -14.09 8.07
N PRO A 189 -5.14 -12.87 8.40
CA PRO A 189 -4.38 -12.03 7.48
C PRO A 189 -2.96 -12.57 7.27
N ILE A 190 -2.32 -12.12 6.19
CA ILE A 190 -0.90 -12.41 5.94
C ILE A 190 -0.08 -11.67 7.01
N MET A 191 0.85 -12.39 7.62
CA MET A 191 1.83 -11.84 8.54
C MET A 191 3.10 -11.46 7.78
N TYR A 192 3.66 -10.32 8.13
CA TYR A 192 4.90 -9.81 7.57
C TYR A 192 5.92 -9.62 8.69
N ARG A 193 7.15 -10.04 8.41
CA ARG A 193 8.32 -9.77 9.23
C ARG A 193 9.31 -8.98 8.40
N SER A 194 9.91 -7.95 8.97
CA SER A 194 11.06 -7.30 8.32
C SER A 194 12.16 -7.00 9.30
N LYS A 195 13.40 -7.10 8.83
CA LYS A 195 14.61 -6.74 9.54
C LYS A 195 15.27 -5.58 8.80
N THR A 196 15.38 -4.43 9.46
CA THR A 196 16.01 -3.23 8.92
C THR A 196 17.20 -2.87 9.77
N ILE A 197 18.37 -2.65 9.17
CA ILE A 197 19.56 -2.13 9.87
C ILE A 197 19.81 -0.73 9.35
N PHE A 198 19.83 0.25 10.25
CA PHE A 198 20.23 1.63 9.98
C PHE A 198 21.67 1.84 10.47
N GLU A 199 22.58 2.19 9.58
CA GLU A 199 23.95 2.57 9.94
C GLU A 199 23.96 3.96 10.59
N ASP A 200 24.92 4.23 11.48
CA ASP A 200 25.11 5.53 12.14
C ASP A 200 23.82 6.04 12.81
N ALA A 201 23.17 5.17 13.59
CA ALA A 201 21.87 5.38 14.22
C ALA A 201 21.85 4.81 15.64
N THR A 202 21.33 5.58 16.60
CA THR A 202 21.14 5.10 17.98
C THR A 202 19.70 4.57 18.18
N PRO A 203 19.48 3.59 19.06
CA PRO A 203 18.14 3.07 19.36
C PRO A 203 17.15 4.16 19.80
N GLU A 204 17.60 5.16 20.55
CA GLU A 204 16.77 6.25 21.07
C GLU A 204 16.27 7.15 19.93
N LEU A 205 17.15 7.46 18.97
CA LEU A 205 16.79 8.27 17.81
C LEU A 205 15.79 7.54 16.91
N VAL A 206 16.01 6.24 16.71
CA VAL A 206 15.11 5.39 15.92
C VAL A 206 13.76 5.24 16.62
N ARG A 207 13.74 5.04 17.94
CA ARG A 207 12.52 5.02 18.77
C ARG A 207 11.73 6.31 18.60
N ASP A 208 12.36 7.46 18.80
CA ASP A 208 11.70 8.77 18.69
C ASP A 208 11.12 8.96 17.28
N PHE A 209 11.86 8.58 16.23
CA PHE A 209 11.41 8.67 14.83
C PHE A 209 10.17 7.81 14.54
N PHE A 210 10.13 6.56 15.00
CA PHE A 210 9.01 5.66 14.73
C PHE A 210 7.74 6.05 15.48
N TRP A 211 7.86 6.74 16.63
CA TRP A 211 6.72 7.18 17.45
C TRP A 211 6.15 8.54 17.04
N ASP A 212 6.90 9.33 16.27
CA ASP A 212 6.59 10.72 15.93
C ASP A 212 5.58 10.85 14.78
N ASP A 213 4.30 10.82 15.11
CA ASP A 213 3.20 11.03 14.16
C ASP A 213 3.11 12.46 13.63
N GLU A 214 3.71 13.45 14.31
CA GLU A 214 3.75 14.84 13.83
C GLU A 214 4.80 15.01 12.72
N PHE A 215 5.91 14.26 12.80
CA PHE A 215 6.94 14.23 11.78
C PHE A 215 6.59 13.29 10.61
N ARG A 216 5.82 12.23 10.88
CA ARG A 216 5.46 11.18 9.92
C ARG A 216 4.94 11.69 8.57
N PRO A 217 4.02 12.68 8.47
CA PRO A 217 3.52 13.18 7.20
C PRO A 217 4.58 13.81 6.28
N LYS A 218 5.74 14.19 6.83
CA LYS A 218 6.84 14.77 6.04
C LYS A 218 7.49 13.74 5.10
N TRP A 219 7.34 12.45 5.38
CA TRP A 219 7.98 11.38 4.60
C TRP A 219 7.02 10.26 4.19
N ASP A 220 5.95 10.03 4.95
CA ASP A 220 4.93 9.02 4.66
C ASP A 220 3.70 9.67 4.01
N PRO A 221 3.55 9.58 2.67
CA PRO A 221 2.41 10.18 1.97
C PRO A 221 1.09 9.44 2.24
N MET A 222 1.13 8.25 2.85
CA MET A 222 -0.10 7.52 3.19
C MET A 222 -0.76 8.11 4.43
N LEU A 223 -0.04 8.68 5.39
CA LEU A 223 -0.66 9.25 6.59
C LEU A 223 -1.24 10.64 6.28
N ALA A 224 -2.56 10.71 6.08
CA ALA A 224 -3.25 11.97 5.76
C ALA A 224 -3.73 12.73 6.99
N TYR A 225 -4.02 12.03 8.08
CA TYR A 225 -4.50 12.64 9.30
C TYR A 225 -4.10 11.77 10.49
N PHE A 226 -3.76 12.42 11.60
CA PHE A 226 -3.61 11.78 12.89
C PHE A 226 -4.22 12.67 13.99
N LYS A 227 -4.71 12.05 15.05
CA LYS A 227 -5.14 12.73 16.27
C LYS A 227 -4.89 11.85 17.48
N ILE A 228 -4.23 12.39 18.49
CA ILE A 228 -4.12 11.74 19.80
C ILE A 228 -5.50 11.81 20.46
N LEU A 229 -6.05 10.65 20.80
CA LEU A 229 -7.35 10.51 21.47
C LEU A 229 -7.16 10.43 22.99
N GLU A 230 -6.18 9.65 23.44
CA GLU A 230 -5.84 9.48 24.85
C GLU A 230 -4.33 9.38 25.02
N GLU A 231 -3.84 9.84 26.16
CA GLU A 231 -2.45 9.70 26.57
C GLU A 231 -2.34 9.33 28.05
N CYS A 232 -1.41 8.45 28.39
CA CYS A 232 -1.06 8.12 29.76
C CYS A 232 0.40 8.51 30.02
N PRO A 233 0.66 9.63 30.72
CA PRO A 233 2.02 10.07 31.04
C PRO A 233 2.78 9.13 31.99
N HIS A 234 2.11 8.22 32.68
CA HIS A 234 2.77 7.28 33.58
C HIS A 234 3.42 6.10 32.83
N THR A 235 2.70 5.53 31.85
CA THR A 235 3.15 4.36 31.10
C THR A 235 3.67 4.68 29.70
N GLY A 236 3.47 5.91 29.21
CA GLY A 236 3.74 6.31 27.84
C GLY A 236 2.72 5.81 26.82
N THR A 237 1.60 5.23 27.28
CA THR A 237 0.55 4.70 26.38
C THR A 237 -0.12 5.84 25.61
N LEU A 238 -0.32 5.64 24.31
CA LEU A 238 -1.10 6.52 23.45
C LEU A 238 -2.23 5.75 22.77
N VAL A 239 -3.42 6.34 22.71
CA VAL A 239 -4.47 5.94 21.78
C VAL A 239 -4.57 7.00 20.69
N VAL A 240 -4.41 6.60 19.44
CA VAL A 240 -4.30 7.52 18.29
C VAL A 240 -5.27 7.09 17.18
N GLN A 241 -5.96 8.07 16.61
CA GLN A 241 -6.70 7.90 15.36
C GLN A 241 -5.77 8.23 14.19
N TRP A 242 -5.60 7.30 13.25
CA TRP A 242 -4.94 7.54 11.96
C TRP A 242 -5.93 7.39 10.82
N ILE A 243 -5.80 8.24 9.79
CA ILE A 243 -6.45 8.02 8.49
C ILE A 243 -5.34 7.87 7.45
N LYS A 244 -5.27 6.69 6.83
CA LYS A 244 -4.33 6.40 5.75
C LYS A 244 -5.01 6.47 4.39
N LYS A 245 -4.37 7.18 3.46
CA LYS A 245 -4.73 7.25 2.05
C LYS A 245 -4.39 5.95 1.37
N PHE A 246 -5.38 5.40 0.69
CA PHE A 246 -5.18 4.23 -0.17
C PHE A 246 -5.34 4.64 -1.64
N PRO A 247 -4.88 3.80 -2.58
CA PRO A 247 -5.11 4.03 -3.99
C PRO A 247 -6.60 4.26 -4.29
N PHE A 248 -6.90 5.14 -5.24
CA PHE A 248 -8.25 5.67 -5.51
C PHE A 248 -9.35 4.61 -5.77
N PHE A 249 -8.96 3.38 -6.11
CA PHE A 249 -9.88 2.26 -6.32
C PHE A 249 -10.31 1.57 -5.01
N CYS A 250 -9.83 2.03 -3.86
CA CYS A 250 -10.24 1.57 -2.53
C CYS A 250 -10.57 2.76 -1.62
N SER A 251 -11.48 2.58 -0.67
CA SER A 251 -11.71 3.60 0.38
C SER A 251 -10.46 3.78 1.24
N ASP A 252 -10.22 4.98 1.75
CA ASP A 252 -9.21 5.23 2.77
C ASP A 252 -9.46 4.38 4.02
N ARG A 253 -8.41 4.12 4.80
CA ARG A 253 -8.50 3.31 6.04
C ARG A 253 -8.38 4.19 7.26
N GLU A 254 -9.25 3.96 8.22
CA GLU A 254 -9.16 4.52 9.55
C GLU A 254 -8.66 3.48 10.53
N TYR A 255 -7.72 3.87 11.37
CA TYR A 255 -7.16 3.03 12.42
C TYR A 255 -7.33 3.74 13.74
N ILE A 256 -7.81 3.01 14.74
CA ILE A 256 -7.72 3.44 16.13
C ILE A 256 -6.72 2.51 16.79
N ILE A 257 -5.53 3.05 17.07
CA ILE A 257 -4.39 2.26 17.55
C ILE A 257 -4.06 2.63 18.98
N GLY A 258 -3.86 1.62 19.81
CA GLY A 258 -3.20 1.74 21.10
C GLY A 258 -1.73 1.39 20.93
N ARG A 259 -0.85 2.17 21.53
CA ARG A 259 0.60 1.92 21.46
C ARG A 259 1.31 2.22 22.77
N ARG A 260 2.32 1.41 23.12
CA ARG A 260 3.15 1.53 24.33
C ARG A 260 4.56 0.97 24.08
N ILE A 261 5.55 1.49 24.80
CA ILE A 261 6.96 1.07 24.69
C ILE A 261 7.44 0.47 26.01
N TRP A 262 8.05 -0.71 25.91
CA TRP A 262 8.80 -1.34 26.99
C TRP A 262 10.29 -1.29 26.71
N GLU A 263 11.10 -1.25 27.77
CA GLU A 263 12.55 -1.13 27.70
C GLU A 263 13.20 -2.24 28.53
N ALA A 264 14.16 -2.94 27.93
CA ALA A 264 15.04 -3.88 28.61
C ALA A 264 16.48 -3.67 28.13
N GLY A 265 17.36 -3.23 29.04
CA GLY A 265 18.73 -2.85 28.69
C GLY A 265 18.75 -1.67 27.70
N ARG A 266 19.29 -1.90 26.50
CA ARG A 266 19.30 -0.92 25.39
C ARG A 266 18.28 -1.24 24.29
N ASN A 267 17.36 -2.16 24.56
CA ASN A 267 16.39 -2.63 23.59
C ASN A 267 15.02 -2.01 23.88
N TYR A 268 14.35 -1.53 22.84
CA TYR A 268 12.99 -1.02 22.93
C TYR A 268 12.00 -1.98 22.26
N TYR A 269 10.97 -2.38 22.98
CA TYR A 269 9.90 -3.25 22.53
C TYR A 269 8.64 -2.39 22.37
N CYS A 270 8.29 -2.10 21.13
CA CYS A 270 7.25 -1.16 20.77
C CYS A 270 6.03 -1.95 20.29
N VAL A 271 4.94 -1.90 21.04
CA VAL A 271 3.69 -2.55 20.65
C VAL A 271 2.73 -1.51 20.10
N THR A 272 2.18 -1.76 18.91
CA THR A 272 1.05 -1.00 18.37
C THR A 272 -0.01 -1.98 17.89
N LYS A 273 -1.25 -1.83 18.36
CA LYS A 273 -2.38 -2.67 17.96
C LYS A 273 -3.66 -1.87 17.77
N GLY A 274 -4.61 -2.42 17.04
CA GLY A 274 -5.98 -1.91 16.97
C GLY A 274 -6.65 -2.00 18.34
N VAL A 275 -7.35 -0.93 18.74
CA VAL A 275 -8.10 -0.88 20.00
C VAL A 275 -9.52 -0.37 19.77
N PRO A 276 -10.52 -0.91 20.49
CA PRO A 276 -11.88 -0.40 20.40
C PRO A 276 -11.95 1.00 21.00
N TYR A 277 -12.73 1.88 20.37
CA TYR A 277 -12.94 3.25 20.85
C TYR A 277 -14.40 3.67 20.63
N PRO A 278 -15.31 3.30 21.55
CA PRO A 278 -16.76 3.43 21.35
C PRO A 278 -17.25 4.86 21.14
N THR A 279 -16.56 5.85 21.70
CA THR A 279 -16.92 7.28 21.59
C THR A 279 -16.68 7.86 20.21
N LEU A 280 -15.88 7.19 19.37
CA LEU A 280 -15.72 7.55 17.96
C LEU A 280 -16.52 6.58 17.08
N PRO A 281 -17.68 7.00 16.55
CA PRO A 281 -18.54 6.12 15.77
C PRO A 281 -17.87 5.70 14.46
N ARG A 282 -18.28 4.55 13.92
CA ARG A 282 -17.81 4.07 12.61
C ARG A 282 -18.42 4.89 11.50
N CYS A 283 -17.63 5.17 10.46
CA CYS A 283 -18.10 5.74 9.21
C CYS A 283 -17.94 4.70 8.09
N ASP A 284 -18.77 4.80 7.05
CA ASP A 284 -18.61 3.96 5.86
C ASP A 284 -17.31 4.29 5.10
N LYS A 285 -16.91 5.56 5.16
CA LYS A 285 -15.68 6.09 4.56
C LYS A 285 -15.07 7.13 5.51
N PRO A 286 -13.79 7.04 5.87
CA PRO A 286 -12.87 5.91 5.64
C PRO A 286 -13.34 4.59 6.29
N ARG A 287 -12.92 3.44 5.74
CA ARG A 287 -13.22 2.11 6.32
C ARG A 287 -12.37 1.89 7.56
N ARG A 288 -12.99 1.61 8.70
CA ARG A 288 -12.26 1.24 9.92
C ARG A 288 -11.59 -0.13 9.81
N VAL A 289 -10.33 -0.20 10.23
CA VAL A 289 -9.55 -1.45 10.35
C VAL A 289 -9.51 -1.84 11.82
N ASP A 290 -10.19 -2.94 12.15
CA ASP A 290 -10.32 -3.44 13.52
C ASP A 290 -9.13 -4.31 13.91
N LEU A 291 -8.76 -5.26 13.03
CA LEU A 291 -7.61 -6.12 13.23
C LEU A 291 -6.36 -5.41 12.71
N TYR A 292 -5.53 -4.92 13.63
CA TYR A 292 -4.26 -4.27 13.34
C TYR A 292 -3.23 -4.66 14.39
N PHE A 293 -2.05 -5.09 13.96
CA PHE A 293 -0.89 -5.27 14.81
C PHE A 293 0.36 -4.86 14.03
N SER A 294 1.14 -3.95 14.55
CA SER A 294 2.36 -3.44 13.91
C SER A 294 3.35 -3.10 14.99
N SER A 295 4.15 -4.08 15.38
CA SER A 295 4.97 -4.00 16.59
C SER A 295 6.41 -4.32 16.23
N TRP A 296 7.35 -3.63 16.85
CA TRP A 296 8.75 -3.71 16.49
C TRP A 296 9.67 -3.69 17.70
N ILE A 297 10.84 -4.29 17.50
CA ILE A 297 11.93 -4.29 18.45
C ILE A 297 13.10 -3.51 17.87
N ILE A 298 13.66 -2.61 18.67
CA ILE A 298 14.79 -1.74 18.32
C ILE A 298 15.98 -2.16 19.17
N LYS A 299 17.08 -2.54 18.52
CA LYS A 299 18.30 -3.03 19.19
C LYS A 299 19.55 -2.35 18.64
N PRO A 300 20.53 -1.99 19.48
CA PRO A 300 21.84 -1.60 18.99
C PRO A 300 22.55 -2.83 18.40
N VAL A 301 23.22 -2.65 17.26
CA VAL A 301 24.00 -3.70 16.59
C VAL A 301 25.33 -3.14 16.10
N GLN A 302 26.28 -4.03 15.82
CA GLN A 302 27.55 -3.63 15.25
C GLN A 302 27.36 -3.08 13.83
N SER A 303 28.11 -2.04 13.50
CA SER A 303 28.13 -1.52 12.13
C SER A 303 28.83 -2.49 11.19
N ARG A 304 28.40 -2.50 9.93
CA ARG A 304 29.09 -3.20 8.84
C ARG A 304 30.48 -2.66 8.54
N LYS A 305 30.84 -1.50 9.11
CA LYS A 305 32.18 -0.91 9.00
C LYS A 305 33.26 -1.77 9.68
N GLY A 306 32.88 -2.74 10.51
CA GLY A 306 33.82 -3.67 11.14
C GLY A 306 34.69 -3.03 12.23
N ASP A 307 34.25 -1.90 12.79
CA ASP A 307 34.92 -1.19 13.89
C ASP A 307 34.64 -1.81 15.27
N GLY A 308 33.79 -2.85 15.32
CA GLY A 308 33.33 -3.49 16.55
C GLY A 308 32.39 -2.61 17.40
N GLN A 309 32.08 -1.39 16.97
CA GLN A 309 31.26 -0.45 17.71
C GLN A 309 29.78 -0.69 17.44
N LEU A 310 28.95 -0.51 18.48
CA LEU A 310 27.48 -0.55 18.39
C LEU A 310 26.93 0.77 17.84
N SER A 311 27.39 1.15 16.64
CA SER A 311 27.07 2.40 15.95
C SER A 311 25.90 2.27 14.96
N ALA A 312 25.36 1.06 14.79
CA ALA A 312 24.18 0.78 13.97
C ALA A 312 22.98 0.37 14.83
N CYS A 313 21.79 0.46 14.26
CA CYS A 313 20.54 0.09 14.92
C CYS A 313 19.75 -0.87 14.06
N GLU A 314 19.37 -2.00 14.63
CA GLU A 314 18.46 -2.98 14.04
C GLU A 314 17.03 -2.71 14.48
N VAL A 315 16.10 -2.80 13.54
CA VAL A 315 14.65 -2.78 13.77
C VAL A 315 14.06 -4.03 13.15
N THR A 316 13.53 -4.91 14.02
CA THR A 316 12.74 -6.06 13.57
C THR A 316 11.26 -5.75 13.79
N LEU A 317 10.47 -5.76 12.71
CA LEU A 317 9.04 -5.48 12.69
C LEU A 317 8.27 -6.78 12.47
N ILE A 318 7.18 -6.96 13.23
CA ILE A 318 6.14 -7.94 12.98
C ILE A 318 4.83 -7.19 12.72
N HIS A 319 4.15 -7.53 11.62
CA HIS A 319 2.98 -6.80 11.18
C HIS A 319 1.93 -7.72 10.55
N TYR A 320 0.67 -7.53 10.94
CA TYR A 320 -0.49 -8.07 10.25
C TYR A 320 -1.69 -7.15 10.44
N GLU A 321 -2.57 -7.09 9.46
CA GLU A 321 -3.80 -6.30 9.53
C GLU A 321 -4.87 -6.84 8.56
N ASP A 322 -6.14 -6.57 8.86
CA ASP A 322 -7.24 -6.76 7.93
C ASP A 322 -7.69 -5.43 7.29
N MET A 323 -7.02 -5.07 6.20
CA MET A 323 -7.35 -3.89 5.40
C MET A 323 -8.71 -3.97 4.67
N GLY A 324 -9.36 -5.14 4.66
CA GLY A 324 -10.53 -5.43 3.82
C GLY A 324 -10.23 -5.40 2.33
N ILE A 325 -8.99 -5.75 1.96
CA ILE A 325 -8.54 -5.89 0.58
C ILE A 325 -8.28 -7.37 0.31
N PRO A 326 -8.66 -7.91 -0.86
CA PRO A 326 -8.30 -9.28 -1.23
C PRO A 326 -6.80 -9.52 -1.10
N LYS A 327 -6.42 -10.68 -0.50
CA LYS A 327 -5.03 -11.01 -0.19
C LYS A 327 -4.10 -10.87 -1.40
N ASP A 328 -4.52 -11.29 -2.58
CA ASP A 328 -3.71 -11.20 -3.81
C ASP A 328 -3.42 -9.75 -4.23
N VAL A 329 -4.39 -8.86 -4.08
CA VAL A 329 -4.21 -7.43 -4.36
C VAL A 329 -3.25 -6.81 -3.34
N ALA A 330 -3.36 -7.18 -2.07
CA ALA A 330 -2.43 -6.72 -1.04
C ALA A 330 -1.00 -7.24 -1.30
N LYS A 331 -0.83 -8.53 -1.65
CA LYS A 331 0.45 -9.13 -2.04
C LYS A 331 1.08 -8.39 -3.22
N LEU A 332 0.30 -8.07 -4.25
CA LEU A 332 0.76 -7.30 -5.41
C LEU A 332 1.27 -5.92 -5.01
N GLY A 333 0.51 -5.21 -4.17
CA GLY A 333 0.89 -3.91 -3.63
C GLY A 333 2.21 -3.95 -2.86
N VAL A 334 2.39 -4.96 -2.00
CA VAL A 334 3.65 -5.17 -1.25
C VAL A 334 4.81 -5.47 -2.20
N ARG A 335 4.64 -6.39 -3.14
CA ARG A 335 5.69 -6.81 -4.09
C ARG A 335 6.26 -5.65 -4.90
N HIS A 336 5.41 -4.74 -5.38
CA HIS A 336 5.85 -3.62 -6.22
C HIS A 336 6.12 -2.33 -5.44
N GLY A 337 5.38 -2.09 -4.35
CA GLY A 337 5.43 -0.82 -3.60
C GLY A 337 6.41 -0.79 -2.44
N MET A 338 6.68 -1.94 -1.80
CA MET A 338 7.37 -1.97 -0.50
C MET A 338 8.75 -1.34 -0.54
N TRP A 339 9.57 -1.65 -1.55
CA TRP A 339 10.91 -1.05 -1.66
C TRP A 339 10.87 0.48 -1.83
N GLY A 340 9.86 0.99 -2.56
CA GLY A 340 9.63 2.43 -2.67
C GLY A 340 9.33 3.07 -1.32
N THR A 341 8.49 2.42 -0.51
CA THR A 341 8.15 2.85 0.85
C THR A 341 9.36 2.78 1.79
N VAL A 342 10.14 1.70 1.74
CA VAL A 342 11.36 1.54 2.56
C VAL A 342 12.40 2.62 2.25
N LYS A 343 12.57 2.99 0.97
CA LYS A 343 13.45 4.13 0.62
C LYS A 343 12.96 5.45 1.20
N LYS A 344 11.64 5.69 1.22
CA LYS A 344 11.06 6.89 1.85
C LYS A 344 11.20 6.88 3.36
N LEU A 345 10.99 5.72 4.00
CA LEU A 345 11.25 5.51 5.43
C LEU A 345 12.69 5.87 5.78
N HIS A 346 13.65 5.35 5.02
CA HIS A 346 15.06 5.64 5.23
C HIS A 346 15.40 7.13 5.02
N GLY A 347 14.92 7.75 3.93
CA GLY A 347 15.08 9.18 3.70
C GLY A 347 14.45 10.04 4.80
N GLY A 348 13.26 9.65 5.26
CA GLY A 348 12.55 10.26 6.39
C GLY A 348 13.34 10.17 7.69
N PHE A 349 13.93 9.03 7.98
CA PHE A 349 14.80 8.85 9.15
C PHE A 349 16.02 9.77 9.10
N ARG A 350 16.68 9.89 7.93
CA ARG A 350 17.82 10.81 7.79
C ARG A 350 17.42 12.28 7.92
N ALA A 351 16.25 12.65 7.39
CA ALA A 351 15.68 13.98 7.61
C ALA A 351 15.40 14.24 9.10
N PHE A 352 14.85 13.26 9.81
CA PHE A 352 14.61 13.34 11.25
C PHE A 352 15.93 13.49 12.02
N GLN A 353 16.93 12.66 11.73
CA GLN A 353 18.26 12.73 12.33
C GLN A 353 18.91 14.12 12.15
N ASN A 354 18.79 14.72 10.97
CA ASN A 354 19.30 16.07 10.71
C ASN A 354 18.50 17.16 11.44
N ALA A 355 17.18 17.03 11.51
CA ALA A 355 16.35 17.95 12.30
C ALA A 355 16.70 17.90 13.80
N ARG A 356 17.04 16.72 14.33
CA ARG A 356 17.49 16.54 15.71
C ARG A 356 18.84 17.20 16.01
N LYS A 357 19.74 17.29 15.03
CA LYS A 357 21.02 18.02 15.17
C LYS A 357 20.85 19.54 15.20
N SER A 358 19.73 20.04 14.67
CA SER A 358 19.44 21.48 14.59
C SER A 358 18.73 22.01 15.85
N GLU A 359 18.81 21.28 16.97
CA GLU A 359 18.17 21.59 18.26
C GLU A 359 16.65 21.87 18.24
N ALA A 360 15.95 21.40 17.20
CA ALA A 360 14.50 21.51 17.16
C ALA A 360 13.87 20.79 18.38
N SER A 361 12.90 21.43 19.03
CA SER A 361 12.12 20.82 20.11
C SER A 361 11.45 19.53 19.62
N LEU A 362 11.38 18.54 20.49
CA LEU A 362 10.65 17.31 20.17
C LEU A 362 9.15 17.57 20.08
N SER A 363 8.49 16.83 19.18
CA SER A 363 7.03 16.73 19.13
C SER A 363 6.48 16.12 20.40
N ARG A 364 5.18 16.33 20.66
CA ARG A 364 4.50 15.67 21.77
C ARG A 364 4.58 14.15 21.65
N CYS A 365 4.39 13.63 20.44
CA CYS A 365 4.55 12.21 20.13
C CYS A 365 5.96 11.69 20.48
N ALA A 366 7.02 12.38 20.06
CA ALA A 366 8.39 11.94 20.36
C ALA A 366 8.75 12.06 21.85
N LEU A 367 8.18 13.03 22.57
CA LEU A 367 8.33 13.12 24.02
C LEU A 367 7.68 11.93 24.74
N MET A 368 6.48 11.54 24.30
CA MET A 368 5.79 10.36 24.85
C MET A 368 6.57 9.06 24.61
N ALA A 369 7.34 8.97 23.52
CA ALA A 369 8.20 7.82 23.24
C ALA A 369 9.30 7.59 24.31
N ARG A 370 9.64 8.63 25.08
CA ARG A 370 10.67 8.57 26.13
C ARG A 370 10.15 7.99 27.44
N ILE A 371 8.83 7.87 27.58
CA ILE A 371 8.19 7.30 28.75
C ILE A 371 8.06 5.79 28.49
N THR A 372 9.04 5.04 28.97
CA THR A 372 9.15 3.59 28.76
C THR A 372 8.81 2.83 30.03
N THR A 373 8.21 1.65 29.86
CA THR A 373 8.01 0.71 30.97
C THR A 373 9.19 -0.26 31.03
N LYS A 374 9.92 -0.27 32.13
CA LYS A 374 11.03 -1.22 32.30
C LYS A 374 10.50 -2.62 32.61
N PHE A 375 11.12 -3.64 32.05
CA PHE A 375 10.88 -5.04 32.41
C PHE A 375 12.18 -5.84 32.37
N SER A 376 12.23 -6.92 33.14
CA SER A 376 13.31 -7.90 33.05
C SER A 376 13.06 -8.82 31.87
N SER A 377 13.85 -8.67 30.80
CA SER A 377 13.90 -9.71 29.76
C SER A 377 14.58 -10.95 30.35
N ILE A 378 13.98 -12.13 30.19
CA ILE A 378 14.51 -13.41 30.66
C ILE A 378 15.77 -13.81 29.86
N GLU A 379 16.05 -13.18 28.70
CA GLU A 379 17.24 -13.44 27.88
C GLU A 379 18.52 -12.73 28.39
N GLY A 380 18.75 -12.73 29.71
CA GLY A 380 19.80 -11.96 30.36
C GLY A 380 20.80 -12.75 31.23
N ASN A 381 20.76 -14.08 31.25
CA ASN A 381 21.79 -14.91 31.90
C ASN A 381 22.55 -15.73 30.86
N ASN A 382 23.35 -15.06 30.03
CA ASN A 382 24.56 -15.66 29.47
C ASN A 382 25.69 -14.65 29.67
N PRO A 383 26.51 -14.80 30.72
CA PRO A 383 27.78 -14.09 30.79
C PRO A 383 28.61 -14.41 29.55
N LEU A 384 29.27 -13.40 28.99
CA LEU A 384 30.33 -13.60 28.00
C LEU A 384 31.37 -14.54 28.60
N GLU A 385 31.47 -15.77 28.09
CA GLU A 385 32.61 -16.65 28.32
C GLU A 385 33.62 -16.46 27.16
N PRO A 386 34.90 -16.20 27.47
CA PRO A 386 35.98 -16.13 26.49
C PRO A 386 36.36 -17.53 26.00
N GLY A 387 36.85 -17.60 24.77
CA GLY A 387 36.98 -18.83 23.98
C GLY A 387 37.83 -19.94 24.59
N ALA A 388 37.45 -21.16 24.25
CA ALA A 388 38.31 -22.31 24.11
C ALA A 388 37.79 -23.08 22.90
N GLY A 389 38.69 -23.34 21.96
CA GLY A 389 38.36 -24.03 20.72
C GLY A 389 38.11 -25.50 20.99
N GLU A 390 37.18 -26.06 20.23
CA GLU A 390 37.22 -27.45 19.77
C GLU A 390 36.37 -27.52 18.51
N GLU A 391 37.02 -27.96 17.43
CA GLU A 391 36.41 -28.19 16.12
C GLU A 391 35.50 -29.41 16.21
N GLU A 392 34.20 -29.25 15.94
CA GLU A 392 33.38 -30.33 15.42
C GLU A 392 32.97 -30.01 13.98
N ARG A 393 33.56 -30.78 13.07
CA ARG A 393 33.22 -30.84 11.65
C ARG A 393 31.81 -31.39 11.51
N GLU A 394 30.88 -30.57 11.05
CA GLU A 394 29.72 -31.06 10.29
C GLU A 394 29.94 -30.81 8.80
N GLU A 395 29.89 -31.92 8.07
CA GLU A 395 30.17 -32.11 6.67
C GLU A 395 29.10 -31.43 5.80
N VAL A 396 29.38 -30.23 5.31
CA VAL A 396 28.58 -29.63 4.23
C VAL A 396 29.06 -30.22 2.91
N VAL A 397 28.25 -31.12 2.36
CA VAL A 397 28.38 -31.62 0.99
C VAL A 397 28.27 -30.44 0.01
N VAL A 398 29.42 -29.94 -0.43
CA VAL A 398 29.54 -29.02 -1.56
C VAL A 398 29.20 -29.81 -2.82
N THR A 399 27.98 -29.64 -3.33
CA THR A 399 27.71 -29.97 -4.72
C THR A 399 28.12 -28.77 -5.57
N GLU A 400 29.34 -28.80 -6.11
CA GLU A 400 29.72 -27.96 -7.24
C GLU A 400 28.77 -28.26 -8.41
N ARG A 401 27.95 -27.29 -8.79
CA ARG A 401 27.42 -27.22 -10.16
C ARG A 401 28.03 -26.01 -10.84
N GLN A 402 29.15 -26.29 -11.48
CA GLN A 402 29.63 -25.56 -12.64
C GLN A 402 28.53 -25.55 -13.70
N GLY A 403 28.05 -24.36 -14.05
CA GLY A 403 26.93 -24.15 -14.96
C GLY A 403 27.05 -22.80 -15.66
N ASP A 404 28.01 -22.76 -16.57
CA ASP A 404 28.12 -21.96 -17.80
C ASP A 404 27.69 -20.49 -17.80
N CYS A 405 28.68 -19.63 -18.02
CA CYS A 405 28.56 -18.20 -18.21
C CYS A 405 27.94 -17.86 -19.57
N GLY A 406 26.60 -17.85 -19.65
CA GLY A 406 25.86 -17.33 -20.80
C GLY A 406 25.60 -15.81 -20.71
N GLY A 407 26.66 -15.01 -20.70
CA GLY A 407 26.55 -13.54 -20.72
C GLY A 407 25.98 -13.04 -22.06
N ILE A 408 24.80 -12.44 -22.05
CA ILE A 408 24.26 -11.74 -23.22
C ILE A 408 25.00 -10.41 -23.35
N ASP A 409 25.84 -10.33 -24.38
CA ASP A 409 26.63 -9.16 -24.74
C ASP A 409 25.73 -7.97 -25.13
N TRP A 410 25.77 -6.92 -24.31
CA TRP A 410 24.96 -5.69 -24.44
C TRP A 410 25.17 -4.97 -25.78
N ARG A 411 26.23 -5.31 -26.52
CA ARG A 411 26.59 -4.73 -27.81
C ARG A 411 25.57 -5.02 -28.93
N TRP A 412 24.72 -6.05 -28.80
CA TRP A 412 23.69 -6.37 -29.80
C TRP A 412 22.36 -5.61 -29.63
N MET A 413 22.08 -5.02 -28.45
CA MET A 413 20.87 -4.21 -28.27
C MET A 413 20.98 -2.82 -28.92
N ALA A 414 22.19 -2.31 -29.15
CA ALA A 414 22.40 -1.03 -29.86
C ALA A 414 22.18 -1.17 -31.38
N VAL A 415 22.37 -2.35 -31.95
CA VAL A 415 22.18 -2.61 -33.40
C VAL A 415 20.69 -2.80 -33.73
N GLY A 416 19.92 -3.43 -32.84
CA GLY A 416 18.47 -3.59 -33.01
C GLY A 416 17.68 -2.27 -33.01
N GLY A 417 18.11 -1.28 -32.22
CA GLY A 417 17.50 0.05 -32.18
C GLY A 417 17.79 0.91 -33.42
N ALA A 418 18.95 0.73 -34.07
CA ALA A 418 19.31 1.48 -35.27
C ALA A 418 18.63 0.93 -36.54
N VAL A 419 18.42 -0.38 -36.64
CA VAL A 419 17.72 -1.00 -37.79
C VAL A 419 16.23 -0.67 -37.78
N ALA A 420 15.59 -0.55 -36.61
CA ALA A 420 14.18 -0.14 -36.51
C ALA A 420 13.94 1.32 -36.95
N LEU A 421 14.89 2.24 -36.69
CA LEU A 421 14.82 3.63 -37.15
C LEU A 421 15.08 3.76 -38.66
N VAL A 422 15.96 2.92 -39.24
CA VAL A 422 16.25 2.93 -40.69
C VAL A 422 15.16 2.22 -41.50
N TRP A 423 14.45 1.23 -40.94
CA TRP A 423 13.26 0.64 -41.59
C TRP A 423 11.98 1.47 -41.39
N GLY A 424 11.83 2.15 -40.25
CA GLY A 424 10.75 3.12 -40.04
C GLY A 424 10.81 4.33 -40.97
N LEU A 425 12.01 4.72 -41.41
CA LEU A 425 12.22 5.79 -42.41
C LEU A 425 12.19 5.32 -43.87
N LYS A 426 12.32 4.01 -44.14
CA LYS A 426 12.18 3.45 -45.50
C LYS A 426 10.76 3.00 -45.87
N ILE A 427 9.85 2.87 -44.91
CA ILE A 427 8.42 2.66 -45.16
C ILE A 427 7.64 3.93 -44.78
N GLY A 428 8.10 5.05 -45.32
CA GLY A 428 7.45 6.36 -45.22
C GLY A 428 6.99 6.81 -46.60
N LEU A 429 5.76 6.44 -46.99
CA LEU A 429 5.03 7.12 -48.07
C LEU A 429 4.52 8.49 -47.58
N VAL A 430 5.38 9.29 -46.94
CA VAL A 430 5.13 10.70 -46.56
C VAL A 430 6.46 11.49 -46.62
N GLY A 431 7.23 11.26 -47.69
CA GLY A 431 8.51 11.94 -47.95
C GLY A 431 8.49 12.85 -49.18
N LYS A 432 7.31 13.34 -49.62
CA LYS A 432 7.20 14.19 -50.83
C LYS A 432 6.46 15.52 -50.64
N ALA A 433 6.04 15.88 -49.43
CA ALA A 433 5.37 17.17 -49.18
C ALA A 433 6.28 18.25 -48.55
N LEU A 434 7.50 17.91 -48.08
CA LEU A 434 8.36 18.84 -47.34
C LEU A 434 9.67 19.24 -48.05
N LEU A 435 9.91 18.78 -49.28
CA LEU A 435 11.07 19.17 -50.09
C LEU A 435 10.75 20.12 -51.26
N PHE A 436 9.50 20.56 -51.41
CA PHE A 436 9.12 21.58 -52.40
C PHE A 436 8.84 22.97 -51.81
N GLY A 437 9.06 23.17 -50.50
CA GLY A 437 8.74 24.42 -49.80
C GLY A 437 9.92 25.35 -49.46
N ALA A 438 11.16 24.95 -49.76
CA ALA A 438 12.37 25.68 -49.31
C ALA A 438 13.30 26.09 -50.47
N GLY A 439 12.75 26.29 -51.68
CA GLY A 439 13.51 26.67 -52.88
C GLY A 439 13.04 27.94 -53.58
N GLN A 440 12.16 28.76 -52.98
CA GLN A 440 11.54 29.89 -53.70
C GLN A 440 11.44 31.20 -52.92
N ARG A 441 12.41 31.52 -52.04
CA ARG A 441 12.51 32.85 -51.40
C ARG A 441 13.91 33.47 -51.30
N VAL A 442 14.86 33.07 -52.15
CA VAL A 442 16.19 33.74 -52.20
C VAL A 442 16.57 34.22 -53.63
N ALA A 443 15.61 34.32 -54.55
CA ALA A 443 15.86 34.90 -55.88
C ALA A 443 14.89 36.04 -56.19
N GLN A 444 14.91 37.09 -55.37
CA GLN A 444 14.38 38.42 -55.72
C GLN A 444 14.88 39.47 -54.72
N ARG A 445 16.17 39.82 -54.84
CA ARG A 445 16.77 41.12 -54.50
C ARG A 445 18.29 41.04 -54.78
N ARG A 446 18.76 41.94 -55.67
CA ARG A 446 20.08 42.02 -56.36
C ARG A 446 20.09 41.30 -57.71
N GLY A 447 20.18 41.95 -58.86
CA GLY A 447 20.31 43.38 -59.16
C GLY A 447 20.67 43.53 -60.65
N ASN A 448 20.31 44.68 -61.23
CA ASN A 448 20.83 45.17 -62.50
C ASN A 448 22.33 44.87 -62.67
N PHE A 449 22.74 44.33 -63.81
CA PHE A 449 23.84 44.84 -64.63
C PHE A 449 23.85 44.12 -66.00
N ARG A 450 23.65 44.92 -67.05
CA ARG A 450 23.79 44.67 -68.50
C ARG A 450 22.84 43.70 -69.19
#